data_AF-A0A8J8GU38-F1
#
_entry.id   AF-A0A8J8GU38-F1
#
_cell.length_a   1.000
_cell.length_b   1.000
_cell.length_c   1.000
_cell.angle_alpha   90.00
_cell.angle_beta   90.00
_cell.angle_gamma   90.00
#
_symmetry.space_group_name_H-M   'P 1'
#
loop_
_entity.id
_entity.type
_entity.pdbx_description
1 polymer ?
#
loop_
_entity_poly.entity_id
_entity_poly.type
_entity_poly.pdbx_seq_one_letter_code
_entity_poly.pdbx_strand_id
1 'polypeptide(L)'
;MTDISVSSTAYQVEDRSWLMSQWGQGPGENPSIVLDVSAFTAGTHYPNGYIKSGEPLGKITASSTTKVTVVGPYDDTATDGRQTCIGFLHSAVKVPASGADPGGALVAAGFIRESRLPRPIDSAGKADLKLCHFSG
;
A
#
# COMPACT_ATOMS: atom_id res chain seq x y z
N MET A 1 -23.50 6.65 34.09
CA MET A 1 -22.64 7.74 33.60
C MET A 1 -22.49 7.53 32.11
N THR A 2 -23.13 8.37 31.30
CA THR A 2 -23.04 8.28 29.83
C THR A 2 -21.78 9.01 29.42
N ASP A 3 -20.84 8.30 28.82
CA ASP A 3 -19.63 8.92 28.27
C ASP A 3 -19.99 9.66 26.97
N ILE A 4 -19.67 10.96 26.92
CA ILE A 4 -19.85 11.84 25.74
C ILE A 4 -18.45 12.25 25.26
N SER A 5 -17.58 11.28 25.00
CA SER A 5 -16.27 11.58 24.41
C SER A 5 -16.42 11.97 22.94
N VAL A 6 -15.94 13.17 22.60
CA VAL A 6 -15.87 13.66 21.21
C VAL A 6 -14.75 12.91 20.49
N SER A 7 -15.11 12.06 19.53
CA SER A 7 -14.15 11.43 18.62
C SER A 7 -13.92 12.33 17.41
N SER A 8 -12.75 12.97 17.35
CA SER A 8 -12.32 13.69 16.15
C SER A 8 -11.63 12.71 15.20
N THR A 9 -12.16 12.56 13.99
CA THR A 9 -11.55 11.75 12.94
C THR A 9 -10.98 12.67 11.87
N ALA A 10 -9.66 12.66 11.70
CA ALA A 10 -9.03 13.29 10.54
C ALA A 10 -9.33 12.43 9.31
N TYR A 11 -10.00 13.01 8.31
CA TYR A 11 -10.22 12.37 7.03
C TYR A 11 -8.99 12.59 6.13
N GLN A 12 -8.56 11.56 5.41
CA GLN A 12 -7.65 11.74 4.30
C GLN A 12 -8.46 11.79 3.00
N VAL A 13 -8.14 12.77 2.15
CA VAL A 13 -8.66 12.82 0.79
C VAL A 13 -7.83 11.85 -0.03
N GLU A 14 -8.52 10.91 -0.69
CA GLU A 14 -7.90 9.99 -1.63
C GLU A 14 -7.31 10.76 -2.81
N ASP A 15 -6.02 10.57 -3.06
CA ASP A 15 -5.35 11.06 -4.27
C ASP A 15 -4.90 9.86 -5.12
N ARG A 16 -5.62 9.63 -6.23
CA ARG A 16 -5.30 8.60 -7.22
C ARG A 16 -4.64 9.18 -8.48
N SER A 17 -4.12 10.41 -8.42
CA SER A 17 -3.44 11.05 -9.54
C SER A 17 -2.15 10.33 -9.99
N TRP A 18 -1.67 9.37 -9.18
CA TRP A 18 -0.56 8.48 -9.53
C TRP A 18 -0.95 7.41 -10.55
N LEU A 19 -2.23 7.07 -10.66
CA LEU A 19 -2.72 6.08 -11.62
C LEU A 19 -3.27 6.80 -12.86
N MET A 20 -2.53 6.73 -13.96
CA MET A 20 -2.85 7.43 -15.22
C MET A 20 -3.89 6.71 -16.09
N SER A 21 -4.24 5.47 -15.75
CA SER A 21 -5.11 4.63 -16.55
C SER A 21 -6.15 3.91 -15.68
N GLN A 22 -7.29 3.57 -16.26
CA GLN A 22 -8.29 2.72 -15.62
C GLN A 22 -7.85 1.24 -15.55
N TRP A 23 -6.78 0.88 -16.28
CA TRP A 23 -6.26 -0.47 -16.29
C TRP A 23 -5.70 -0.86 -14.91
N GLY A 24 -6.11 -2.04 -14.42
CA GLY A 24 -5.80 -2.48 -13.06
C GLY A 24 -6.87 -2.09 -12.05
N GLN A 25 -7.97 -1.44 -12.46
CA GLN A 25 -9.12 -1.09 -11.62
C GLN A 25 -10.37 -1.90 -11.97
N GLY A 26 -10.27 -2.86 -12.90
CA GLY A 26 -11.37 -3.70 -13.33
C GLY A 26 -11.79 -4.73 -12.27
N PRO A 27 -13.03 -5.23 -12.32
CA PRO A 27 -13.49 -6.27 -11.41
C PRO A 27 -12.61 -7.52 -11.53
N GLY A 28 -11.93 -7.89 -10.44
CA GLY A 28 -11.02 -9.04 -10.37
C GLY A 28 -9.54 -8.71 -10.68
N GLU A 29 -9.21 -7.48 -11.06
CA GLU A 29 -7.83 -7.06 -11.37
C GLU A 29 -7.05 -6.61 -10.13
N ASN A 30 -7.75 -6.27 -9.04
CA ASN A 30 -7.15 -5.91 -7.76
C ASN A 30 -7.23 -7.08 -6.76
N PRO A 31 -6.16 -7.88 -6.60
CA PRO A 31 -6.17 -8.92 -5.58
C PRO A 31 -6.24 -8.28 -4.18
N SER A 32 -6.99 -8.94 -3.29
CA SER A 32 -7.08 -8.56 -1.89
C SER A 32 -5.75 -8.86 -1.18
N ILE A 33 -5.28 -7.89 -0.42
CA ILE A 33 -4.04 -7.96 0.36
C ILE A 33 -4.33 -7.63 1.82
N VAL A 34 -3.45 -8.07 2.71
CA VAL A 34 -3.44 -7.65 4.12
C VAL A 34 -2.15 -6.88 4.38
N LEU A 35 -2.28 -5.67 4.90
CA LEU A 35 -1.14 -4.82 5.23
C LEU A 35 -0.68 -5.16 6.64
N ASP A 36 0.54 -5.66 6.78
CA ASP A 36 1.15 -5.92 8.09
C ASP A 36 1.57 -4.60 8.72
N VAL A 37 0.79 -4.10 9.67
CA VAL A 37 1.03 -2.79 10.31
C VAL A 37 2.36 -2.76 11.04
N SER A 38 2.85 -3.90 11.54
CA SER A 38 4.13 -3.99 12.24
C SER A 38 5.32 -3.70 11.33
N ALA A 39 5.18 -3.96 10.03
CA ALA A 39 6.19 -3.63 9.03
C ALA A 39 6.16 -2.15 8.61
N PHE A 40 5.09 -1.41 8.91
CA PHE A 40 5.00 0.02 8.61
C PHE A 40 5.47 0.86 9.81
N THR A 41 6.39 1.80 9.56
CA THR A 41 6.83 2.77 10.57
C THR A 41 5.86 3.95 10.71
N ALA A 42 5.34 4.16 11.93
CA ALA A 42 4.57 5.33 12.31
C ALA A 42 5.36 6.62 12.04
N GLY A 43 4.72 7.66 11.48
CA GLY A 43 5.37 8.93 11.13
C GLY A 43 6.00 8.95 9.74
N THR A 44 6.52 7.83 9.24
CA THR A 44 7.07 7.73 7.88
C THR A 44 6.01 7.31 6.87
N HIS A 45 5.35 6.18 7.11
CA HIS A 45 4.39 5.61 6.15
C HIS A 45 2.95 6.05 6.42
N TYR A 46 2.62 6.40 7.66
CA TYR A 46 1.28 6.85 8.04
C TYR A 46 1.30 7.99 9.08
N PRO A 47 1.90 9.16 8.78
CA PRO A 47 1.95 10.29 9.72
C PRO A 47 0.57 10.76 10.20
N ASN A 48 -0.46 10.62 9.35
CA ASN A 48 -1.84 10.98 9.68
C ASN A 48 -2.69 9.79 10.17
N GLY A 49 -2.08 8.62 10.44
CA GLY A 49 -2.81 7.38 10.76
C GLY A 49 -3.38 6.65 9.54
N TYR A 50 -3.01 7.07 8.32
CA TYR A 50 -3.41 6.46 7.06
C TYR A 50 -2.19 6.15 6.20
N ILE A 51 -2.16 4.94 5.66
CA ILE A 51 -1.23 4.56 4.58
C ILE A 51 -1.80 5.14 3.30
N LYS A 52 -1.03 5.99 2.61
CA LYS A 52 -1.50 6.70 1.42
C LYS A 52 -1.70 5.75 0.24
N SER A 53 -2.68 6.05 -0.60
CA SER A 53 -2.82 5.42 -1.92
C SER A 53 -1.54 5.63 -2.73
N GLY A 54 -1.14 4.63 -3.51
CA GLY A 54 0.10 4.64 -4.28
C GLY A 54 1.34 4.25 -3.47
N GLU A 55 1.23 3.82 -2.21
CA GLU A 55 2.40 3.30 -1.48
C GLU A 55 2.92 2.04 -2.18
N PRO A 56 4.23 1.95 -2.50
CA PRO A 56 4.81 0.76 -3.08
C PRO A 56 4.90 -0.37 -2.04
N LEU A 57 4.40 -1.54 -2.41
CA LEU A 57 4.23 -2.68 -1.52
C LEU A 57 5.15 -3.85 -1.91
N GLY A 58 5.76 -4.46 -0.91
CA GLY A 58 6.52 -5.70 -1.02
C GLY A 58 5.80 -6.86 -0.32
N LYS A 59 5.93 -8.07 -0.85
CA LYS A 59 5.33 -9.27 -0.24
C LYS A 59 6.18 -9.75 0.94
N ILE A 60 5.58 -10.01 2.10
CA ILE A 60 6.29 -10.61 3.23
C ILE A 60 6.30 -12.13 3.07
N THR A 61 7.48 -12.74 3.02
CA THR A 61 7.64 -14.19 2.77
C THR A 61 7.17 -15.03 3.95
N ALA A 62 7.31 -14.52 5.18
CA ALA A 62 7.05 -15.28 6.41
C ALA A 62 5.57 -15.56 6.71
N SER A 63 4.62 -14.86 6.09
CA SER A 63 3.21 -14.86 6.52
C SER A 63 2.26 -15.63 5.57
N SER A 64 2.79 -16.56 4.74
CA SER A 64 2.01 -17.28 3.72
C SER A 64 1.05 -18.35 4.24
N THR A 65 0.73 -18.38 5.54
CA THR A 65 0.05 -19.52 6.18
C THR A 65 -1.45 -19.61 5.85
N THR A 66 -2.08 -18.59 5.25
CA THR A 66 -3.50 -18.70 4.87
C THR A 66 -3.82 -17.78 3.70
N LYS A 67 -3.81 -18.28 2.45
CA LYS A 67 -4.44 -17.77 1.19
C LYS A 67 -4.52 -16.23 0.92
N VAL A 68 -3.84 -15.42 1.72
CA VAL A 68 -3.96 -13.98 1.80
C VAL A 68 -2.54 -13.45 1.67
N THR A 69 -2.36 -12.55 0.72
CA THR A 69 -1.05 -11.96 0.45
C THR A 69 -0.80 -10.89 1.50
N VAL A 70 0.09 -11.18 2.44
CA VAL A 70 0.52 -10.22 3.47
C VAL A 70 1.66 -9.38 2.90
N VAL A 71 1.53 -8.06 3.05
CA VAL A 71 2.39 -7.08 2.42
C VAL A 71 2.84 -6.03 3.42
N GLY A 72 4.02 -5.49 3.18
CA GLY A 72 4.54 -4.32 3.89
C GLY A 72 5.07 -3.28 2.90
N PRO A 73 5.69 -2.20 3.39
CA PRO A 73 6.31 -1.22 2.51
C PRO A 73 7.48 -1.89 1.75
N TYR A 74 7.55 -1.64 0.44
CA TYR A 74 8.65 -2.13 -0.40
C TYR A 74 10.00 -1.59 0.08
N ASP A 75 10.98 -2.48 0.25
CA ASP A 75 12.34 -2.15 0.66
C ASP A 75 13.29 -3.22 0.10
N ASP A 76 14.12 -2.84 -0.88
CA ASP A 76 15.12 -3.70 -1.54
C ASP A 76 16.18 -4.23 -0.56
N THR A 77 16.40 -3.53 0.56
CA THR A 77 17.39 -3.91 1.57
C THR A 77 16.82 -4.81 2.67
N ALA A 78 15.49 -5.01 2.71
CA ALA A 78 14.87 -5.88 3.68
C ALA A 78 15.30 -7.34 3.50
N THR A 79 15.11 -8.19 4.50
CA THR A 79 15.43 -9.63 4.42
C THR A 79 14.23 -10.52 4.73
N ASP A 80 13.05 -9.91 4.88
CA ASP A 80 11.78 -10.53 5.22
C ASP A 80 10.90 -10.87 3.99
N GLY A 81 11.43 -10.66 2.79
CA GLY A 81 10.76 -10.85 1.50
C GLY A 81 10.26 -9.57 0.83
N ARG A 82 10.21 -8.43 1.54
CA ARG A 82 9.73 -7.15 0.98
C ARG A 82 10.65 -6.53 -0.08
N GLN A 83 11.73 -7.23 -0.43
CA GLN A 83 12.69 -6.92 -1.47
C GLN A 83 12.10 -6.96 -2.88
N THR A 84 10.98 -7.69 -3.06
CA THR A 84 10.30 -7.77 -4.35
C THR A 84 9.05 -6.90 -4.34
N CYS A 85 9.00 -5.91 -5.24
CA CYS A 85 7.84 -5.06 -5.36
C CYS A 85 6.71 -5.80 -6.09
N ILE A 86 5.53 -5.85 -5.49
CA ILE A 86 4.37 -6.57 -6.07
C ILE A 86 3.27 -5.64 -6.58
N GLY A 87 3.33 -4.35 -6.25
CA GLY A 87 2.42 -3.34 -6.78
C GLY A 87 2.24 -2.17 -5.83
N PHE A 88 1.15 -1.43 -6.06
CA PHE A 88 0.82 -0.23 -5.29
C PHE A 88 -0.49 -0.40 -4.53
N LEU A 89 -0.63 0.32 -3.42
CA LEU A 89 -1.89 0.36 -2.68
C LEU A 89 -2.96 1.15 -3.45
N HIS A 90 -4.10 0.53 -3.75
CA HIS A 90 -5.17 1.15 -4.54
C HIS A 90 -5.85 2.35 -3.85
N SER A 91 -6.24 2.20 -2.59
CA SER A 91 -6.93 3.24 -1.81
C SER A 91 -6.20 3.46 -0.50
N ALA A 92 -6.23 4.66 0.06
CA ALA A 92 -5.65 4.90 1.36
C ALA A 92 -6.36 4.04 2.41
N VAL A 93 -5.56 3.43 3.28
CA VAL A 93 -6.05 2.51 4.30
C VAL A 93 -5.77 3.13 5.66
N LYS A 94 -6.82 3.23 6.49
CA LYS A 94 -6.67 3.67 7.88
C LYS A 94 -5.97 2.59 8.67
N VAL A 95 -4.91 2.95 9.38
CA VAL A 95 -4.28 2.07 10.36
C VAL A 95 -5.13 2.09 11.62
N PRO A 96 -5.74 0.97 12.04
CA PRO A 96 -6.55 0.95 13.25
C PRO A 96 -5.67 1.13 14.49
N ALA A 97 -6.15 1.91 15.46
CA ALA A 97 -5.43 2.18 16.71
C ALA A 97 -5.16 0.90 17.55
N SER A 98 -5.88 -0.20 17.27
CA SER A 98 -5.64 -1.51 17.86
C SER A 98 -4.36 -2.19 17.36
N GLY A 99 -3.72 -1.68 16.31
CA GLY A 99 -2.58 -2.33 15.65
C GLY A 99 -2.97 -3.58 14.84
N ALA A 100 -4.25 -3.76 14.56
CA ALA A 100 -4.73 -4.85 13.70
C ALA A 100 -4.33 -4.61 12.24
N ASP A 101 -4.05 -5.69 11.51
CA ASP A 101 -3.67 -5.62 10.10
C ASP A 101 -4.88 -5.31 9.21
N PRO A 102 -4.93 -4.14 8.54
CA PRO A 102 -6.07 -3.80 7.70
C PRO A 102 -5.96 -4.47 6.33
N GLY A 103 -7.11 -4.81 5.77
CA GLY A 103 -7.22 -5.25 4.37
C GLY A 103 -7.05 -4.08 3.40
N GLY A 104 -6.48 -4.37 2.24
CA GLY A 104 -6.35 -3.43 1.14
C GLY A 104 -6.53 -4.12 -0.22
N ALA A 105 -6.47 -3.30 -1.26
CA ALA A 105 -6.50 -3.74 -2.65
C ALA A 105 -5.19 -3.37 -3.33
N LEU A 106 -4.61 -4.33 -4.07
CA LEU A 106 -3.33 -4.15 -4.76
C LEU A 106 -3.56 -3.78 -6.23
N VAL A 107 -2.84 -2.77 -6.72
CA VAL A 107 -2.71 -2.49 -8.15
C VAL A 107 -1.42 -3.14 -8.64
N ALA A 108 -1.55 -4.28 -9.31
CA ALA A 108 -0.42 -5.07 -9.82
C ALA A 108 -0.04 -4.74 -11.28
N ALA A 109 -0.88 -4.00 -12.00
CA ALA A 109 -0.70 -3.61 -13.39
C ALA A 109 -1.31 -2.24 -13.65
N GLY A 110 -0.73 -1.45 -14.55
CA GLY A 110 -1.26 -0.13 -14.93
C GLY A 110 -0.21 0.88 -15.36
N PHE A 111 -0.66 2.10 -15.66
CA PHE A 111 0.22 3.22 -15.97
C PHE A 111 0.41 4.08 -14.71
N ILE A 112 1.65 4.18 -14.25
CA ILE A 112 2.04 4.81 -13.00
C ILE A 112 2.76 6.12 -13.30
N ARG A 113 2.35 7.18 -12.61
CA ARG A 113 3.03 8.47 -12.65
C ARG A 113 3.88 8.64 -11.40
N GLU A 114 5.19 8.51 -11.57
CA GLU A 114 6.15 8.48 -10.45
C GLU A 114 6.14 9.76 -9.63
N SER A 115 5.96 10.91 -10.29
CA SER A 115 5.94 12.24 -9.66
C SER A 115 4.75 12.48 -8.74
N ARG A 116 3.76 11.57 -8.71
CA ARG A 116 2.58 11.64 -7.83
C ARG A 116 2.52 10.51 -6.81
N LEU A 117 3.54 9.66 -6.75
CA LEU A 117 3.62 8.63 -5.70
C LEU A 117 3.93 9.26 -4.34
N PRO A 118 3.40 8.72 -3.24
CA PRO A 118 3.72 9.18 -1.89
C PRO A 118 5.18 8.94 -1.50
N ARG A 119 5.83 7.94 -2.14
CA ARG A 119 7.24 7.61 -1.96
C ARG A 119 7.83 7.17 -3.32
N PRO A 120 9.08 7.56 -3.64
CA PRO A 120 9.74 7.08 -4.86
C PRO A 120 9.97 5.57 -4.80
N ILE A 121 9.92 4.94 -5.97
CA ILE A 121 10.33 3.55 -6.19
C ILE A 121 11.68 3.54 -6.91
N ASP A 122 12.59 2.66 -6.49
CA ASP A 122 13.91 2.53 -7.09
C ASP A 122 13.88 1.73 -8.41
N SER A 123 15.05 1.55 -9.02
CA SER A 123 15.15 0.82 -10.29
C SER A 123 14.85 -0.68 -10.15
N ALA A 124 15.08 -1.27 -8.97
CA ALA A 124 14.84 -2.69 -8.73
C ALA A 124 13.34 -2.97 -8.64
N GLY A 125 12.61 -2.18 -7.85
CA GLY A 125 11.16 -2.30 -7.72
C GLY A 125 10.42 -2.03 -9.03
N LYS A 126 10.93 -1.14 -9.88
CA LYS A 126 10.39 -0.96 -11.25
C LYS A 126 10.59 -2.20 -12.13
N ALA A 127 11.72 -2.89 -12.00
CA ALA A 127 12.01 -4.09 -12.77
C ALA A 127 11.15 -5.29 -12.35
N ASP A 128 10.76 -5.36 -11.07
CA ASP A 128 9.83 -6.36 -10.57
C ASP A 128 8.41 -6.19 -11.15
N LEU A 129 7.98 -4.94 -11.36
CA LEU A 129 6.65 -4.58 -11.83
C LEU A 129 6.52 -4.64 -13.36
N LYS A 130 6.64 -5.85 -13.91
CA LYS A 130 6.64 -6.12 -15.37
C LYS A 130 5.36 -5.70 -16.11
N LEU A 131 4.25 -5.56 -15.39
CA LEU A 131 2.94 -5.16 -15.94
C LEU A 131 2.64 -3.67 -15.74
N CYS A 132 3.56 -2.92 -15.13
CA CYS A 132 3.42 -1.50 -14.89
C CYS A 132 4.29 -0.69 -15.85
N HIS A 133 3.70 0.33 -16.45
CA HIS A 133 4.44 1.33 -17.23
C HIS A 133 4.62 2.60 -16.41
N PHE A 134 5.86 3.05 -16.28
CA PHE A 134 6.20 4.25 -15.51
C PHE A 134 6.36 5.47 -16.41
N SER A 135 5.74 6.58 -16.01
CA SER A 135 5.85 7.89 -16.63
C SER A 135 6.32 8.92 -15.61
N GLY A 136 7.26 9.78 -16.01
CA GLY A 136 7.82 10.86 -15.18
C GLY A 136 6.92 12.10 -15.16
#